data_AF-A0A2R2WD26-F1
#
_entry.id   AF-A0A2R2WD26-F1
#
_cell.length_a   1.000
_cell.length_b   1.000
_cell.length_c   1.000
_cell.angle_alpha   90.00
_cell.angle_beta   90.00
_cell.angle_gamma   90.00
#
_symmetry.space_group_name_H-M   'P 1'
#
loop_
_entity.id
_entity.type
_entity.pdbx_description
1 polymer ?
#
loop_
_entity_poly.entity_id
_entity_poly.type
_entity_poly.pdbx_seq_one_letter_code
_entity_poly.pdbx_strand_id
1 'polypeptide(L)'
;MTTRFRERMVGPVARILGAPAVDLPERGDVRGDDIVELARGAALAPFDDAPALLDLDRLLLRLDALPDARDGYRATVAEGLIRGLGHGIDGPVVTGFADLLPRTGPSERRMYYRLVCGTDATARHVIEGVKVVRGGYARAWSETTTLFTRVSRADEHASAALLRRPDRAAEGLVPVRAGILRIRPADLARQVASMRGGVPRFLVGFAVRLRRD
;
A
#
# COMPACT_ATOMS: atom_id res chain seq x y z
N MET A 1 10.03 7.78 20.64
CA MET A 1 10.50 8.50 19.45
C MET A 1 9.92 7.81 18.22
N THR A 2 9.17 8.54 17.39
CA THR A 2 8.50 8.03 16.18
C THR A 2 9.52 7.76 15.08
N THR A 3 9.37 6.67 14.32
CA THR A 3 10.24 6.38 13.17
C THR A 3 9.60 6.93 11.91
N ARG A 4 10.40 7.51 11.02
CA ARG A 4 9.92 7.96 9.69
C ARG A 4 10.89 7.57 8.60
N PHE A 5 10.36 7.29 7.40
CA PHE A 5 11.14 7.02 6.21
C PHE A 5 10.34 7.31 4.94
N ARG A 6 11.03 7.43 3.82
CA ARG A 6 10.42 7.59 2.49
C ARG A 6 10.52 6.30 1.70
N GLU A 7 9.46 5.99 0.98
CA GLU A 7 9.38 4.82 0.11
C GLU A 7 9.02 5.25 -1.32
N ARG A 8 9.50 4.48 -2.29
CA ARG A 8 9.11 4.60 -3.70
C ARG A 8 8.85 3.22 -4.28
N MET A 9 7.75 3.09 -5.01
CA MET A 9 7.35 1.85 -5.67
C MET A 9 6.84 2.15 -7.08
N VAL A 10 7.32 1.38 -8.06
CA VAL A 10 6.98 1.62 -9.48
C VAL A 10 6.62 0.31 -10.16
N GLY A 11 5.59 0.31 -11.00
CA GLY A 11 5.25 -0.85 -11.81
C GLY A 11 4.03 -0.67 -12.71
N PRO A 12 3.82 -1.61 -13.64
CA PRO A 12 2.68 -1.57 -14.55
C PRO A 12 1.37 -1.83 -13.81
N VAL A 13 0.33 -1.09 -14.18
CA VAL A 13 -1.05 -1.32 -13.79
C VAL A 13 -1.96 -1.32 -15.01
N ALA A 14 -2.76 -2.37 -15.13
CA ALA A 14 -3.71 -2.55 -16.21
C ALA A 14 -5.06 -1.93 -15.86
N ARG A 15 -5.82 -1.54 -16.87
CA ARG A 15 -7.22 -1.14 -16.70
C ARG A 15 -8.07 -2.36 -16.32
N ILE A 16 -9.00 -2.15 -15.42
CA ILE A 16 -10.02 -3.14 -15.05
C ILE A 16 -11.36 -2.67 -15.62
N LEU A 17 -12.05 -3.56 -16.33
CA LEU A 17 -13.38 -3.30 -16.90
C LEU A 17 -14.43 -4.13 -16.18
N GLY A 18 -15.54 -3.51 -15.78
CA GLY A 18 -16.70 -4.21 -15.23
C GLY A 18 -16.46 -4.91 -13.89
N ALA A 19 -15.41 -4.58 -13.13
CA ALA A 19 -15.23 -5.15 -11.80
C ALA A 19 -16.38 -4.71 -10.88
N PRO A 20 -16.90 -5.61 -10.03
CA PRO A 20 -17.89 -5.25 -9.03
C PRO A 20 -17.30 -4.22 -8.07
N ALA A 21 -18.18 -3.42 -7.48
CA ALA A 21 -17.79 -2.56 -6.37
C ALA A 21 -17.29 -3.43 -5.19
N VAL A 22 -16.34 -2.89 -4.45
CA VAL A 22 -15.70 -3.55 -3.32
C VAL A 22 -15.83 -2.70 -2.07
N ASP A 23 -16.04 -3.37 -0.95
CA ASP A 23 -16.03 -2.74 0.35
C ASP A 23 -14.65 -2.88 0.97
N LEU A 24 -14.15 -1.74 1.42
CA LEU A 24 -12.91 -1.63 2.12
C LEU A 24 -13.18 -1.88 3.61
N PRO A 25 -12.55 -2.87 4.24
CA PRO A 25 -12.76 -3.11 5.67
C PRO A 25 -12.17 -1.98 6.54
N GLU A 26 -12.37 -2.08 7.86
CA GLU A 26 -11.63 -1.33 8.88
C GLU A 26 -10.31 -2.02 9.25
N ARG A 27 -9.28 -1.24 9.56
CA ARG A 27 -7.95 -1.72 9.94
C ARG A 27 -8.08 -2.85 10.97
N GLY A 28 -7.63 -4.07 10.66
CA GLY A 28 -7.83 -5.19 11.60
C GLY A 28 -8.14 -6.50 10.91
N ASP A 29 -8.94 -6.43 9.86
CA ASP A 29 -9.45 -7.63 9.20
C ASP A 29 -8.37 -8.28 8.34
N VAL A 30 -8.47 -9.58 8.06
CA VAL A 30 -7.55 -10.29 7.15
C VAL A 30 -7.72 -9.66 5.77
N ARG A 31 -6.66 -9.03 5.22
CA ARG A 31 -6.79 -8.20 4.00
C ARG A 31 -5.95 -8.67 2.84
N GLY A 32 -6.49 -8.47 1.66
CA GLY A 32 -5.70 -8.22 0.47
C GLY A 32 -5.47 -9.43 -0.42
N ASP A 33 -6.07 -10.58 -0.12
CA ASP A 33 -6.07 -11.71 -1.05
C ASP A 33 -6.78 -11.33 -2.35
N ASP A 34 -7.92 -10.64 -2.24
CA ASP A 34 -8.64 -10.03 -3.35
C ASP A 34 -7.76 -9.07 -4.17
N ILE A 35 -6.93 -8.25 -3.50
CA ILE A 35 -5.99 -7.34 -4.16
C ILE A 35 -4.88 -8.12 -4.86
N VAL A 36 -4.34 -9.16 -4.22
CA VAL A 36 -3.28 -10.02 -4.78
C VAL A 36 -3.79 -10.77 -6.01
N GLU A 37 -4.97 -11.37 -5.92
CA GLU A 37 -5.63 -12.08 -7.01
C GLU A 37 -5.93 -11.14 -8.19
N LEU A 38 -6.54 -9.98 -7.91
CA LEU A 38 -6.83 -8.99 -8.94
C LEU A 38 -5.55 -8.48 -9.64
N ALA A 39 -4.51 -8.15 -8.87
CA ALA A 39 -3.24 -7.67 -9.42
C ALA A 39 -2.51 -8.73 -10.26
N ARG A 40 -2.59 -10.00 -9.86
CA ARG A 40 -2.03 -11.13 -10.64
C ARG A 40 -2.84 -11.36 -11.91
N GLY A 41 -4.16 -11.36 -11.82
CA GLY A 41 -5.05 -11.48 -12.99
C GLY A 41 -4.77 -10.37 -13.99
N ALA A 42 -4.67 -9.13 -13.52
CA ALA A 42 -4.33 -7.96 -14.34
C ALA A 42 -2.94 -8.07 -15.00
N ALA A 43 -1.96 -8.69 -14.34
CA ALA A 43 -0.62 -8.88 -14.90
C ALA A 43 -0.56 -9.96 -15.99
N LEU A 44 -1.54 -10.86 -16.04
CA LEU A 44 -1.63 -11.97 -17.00
C LEU A 44 -2.63 -11.72 -18.13
N ALA A 45 -3.55 -10.76 -17.95
CA ALA A 45 -4.57 -10.46 -18.94
C ALA A 45 -3.94 -9.94 -20.25
N PRO A 46 -4.42 -10.39 -21.43
CA PRO A 46 -4.08 -9.74 -22.67
C PRO A 46 -4.56 -8.29 -22.62
N PHE A 47 -3.67 -7.37 -22.96
CA PHE A 47 -3.95 -5.95 -22.88
C PHE A 47 -4.53 -5.45 -24.20
N ASP A 48 -5.76 -4.93 -24.16
CA ASP A 48 -6.31 -4.17 -25.28
C ASP A 48 -5.59 -2.79 -25.41
N ASP A 49 -5.11 -2.24 -24.30
CA ASP A 49 -4.37 -0.97 -24.20
C ASP A 49 -3.04 -1.15 -23.45
N ALA A 50 -1.99 -0.42 -23.83
CA ALA A 50 -0.71 -0.46 -23.11
C ALA A 50 -0.88 -0.16 -21.60
N PRO A 51 -0.29 -0.97 -20.70
CA PRO A 51 -0.43 -0.75 -19.27
C PRO A 51 0.18 0.58 -18.84
N ALA A 52 -0.50 1.25 -17.90
CA ALA A 52 0.00 2.48 -17.30
C ALA A 52 1.16 2.17 -16.35
N LEU A 53 2.16 3.06 -16.25
CA LEU A 53 3.26 2.89 -15.31
C LEU A 53 2.98 3.72 -14.04
N LEU A 54 2.45 3.07 -13.01
CA LEU A 54 2.21 3.72 -11.72
C LEU A 54 3.52 3.93 -10.96
N ASP A 55 3.79 5.18 -10.57
CA ASP A 55 4.91 5.58 -9.71
C ASP A 55 4.35 6.20 -8.41
N LEU A 56 4.50 5.45 -7.32
CA LEU A 56 4.24 5.91 -5.95
C LEU A 56 5.55 6.48 -5.40
N ASP A 57 5.71 7.81 -5.46
CA ASP A 57 6.97 8.47 -5.17
C ASP A 57 6.96 9.25 -3.85
N ARG A 58 8.09 9.27 -3.17
CA ARG A 58 8.33 10.00 -1.91
C ARG A 58 7.26 9.77 -0.83
N LEU A 59 6.70 8.56 -0.75
CA LEU A 59 5.72 8.21 0.28
C LEU A 59 6.38 8.35 1.67
N LEU A 60 6.01 9.36 2.46
CA LEU A 60 6.55 9.58 3.79
C LEU A 60 5.73 8.82 4.83
N LEU A 61 6.26 7.71 5.31
CA LEU A 61 5.67 6.95 6.39
C LEU A 61 6.13 7.49 7.74
N ARG A 62 5.19 7.59 8.68
CA ARG A 62 5.44 7.88 10.11
C ARG A 62 4.84 6.76 10.95
N LEU A 63 5.70 6.02 11.65
CA LEU A 63 5.38 4.79 12.35
C LEU A 63 5.22 5.04 13.84
N ASP A 64 4.19 4.45 14.42
CA ASP A 64 4.04 4.42 15.87
C ASP A 64 5.27 3.74 16.52
N ALA A 65 5.67 4.25 17.68
CA ALA A 65 6.92 3.85 18.31
C ALA A 65 6.93 2.39 18.79
N LEU A 66 5.75 1.81 18.99
CA LEU A 66 5.55 0.47 19.50
C LEU A 66 4.62 -0.33 18.57
N PRO A 67 4.85 -1.64 18.46
CA PRO A 67 3.89 -2.56 17.88
C PRO A 67 2.56 -2.50 18.63
N ASP A 68 1.47 -2.71 17.91
CA ASP A 68 0.13 -2.74 18.50
C ASP A 68 -0.30 -4.16 18.90
N ALA A 69 -1.57 -4.32 19.29
CA ALA A 69 -2.15 -5.60 19.69
C ALA A 69 -2.11 -6.68 18.60
N ARG A 70 -1.79 -6.34 17.34
CA ARG A 70 -1.69 -7.27 16.20
C ARG A 70 -0.26 -7.70 15.90
N ASP A 71 0.67 -7.37 16.80
CA ASP A 71 2.09 -7.65 16.65
C ASP A 71 2.70 -7.03 15.38
N GLY A 72 2.14 -5.90 14.92
CA GLY A 72 2.61 -5.14 13.77
C GLY A 72 2.76 -3.65 14.10
N TYR A 73 3.22 -2.85 13.14
CA TYR A 73 3.34 -1.40 13.29
C TYR A 73 2.24 -0.70 12.52
N ARG A 74 1.60 0.27 13.17
CA ARG A 74 0.76 1.25 12.49
C ARG A 74 1.63 2.36 11.93
N ALA A 75 1.30 2.82 10.73
CA ALA A 75 1.90 3.98 10.11
C ALA A 75 0.84 4.91 9.50
N THR A 76 1.13 6.20 9.53
CA THR A 76 0.44 7.20 8.71
C THR A 76 1.30 7.56 7.51
N VAL A 77 0.66 7.80 6.36
CA VAL A 77 1.32 8.30 5.15
C VAL A 77 1.06 9.79 5.08
N ALA A 78 2.08 10.58 5.44
CA ALA A 78 1.94 12.02 5.62
C ALA A 78 2.17 12.83 4.34
N GLU A 79 2.94 12.27 3.39
CA GLU A 79 3.29 12.91 2.12
C GLU A 79 3.44 11.82 1.04
N GLY A 80 3.32 12.19 -0.22
CA GLY A 80 3.54 11.29 -1.35
C GLY A 80 3.11 11.91 -2.67
N LEU A 81 3.57 11.34 -3.77
CA LEU A 81 3.15 11.68 -5.13
C LEU A 81 2.74 10.43 -5.89
N ILE A 82 1.67 10.56 -6.67
CA ILE A 82 1.17 9.55 -7.60
C ILE A 82 1.41 10.07 -9.02
N ARG A 83 1.99 9.24 -9.88
CA ARG A 83 2.18 9.57 -11.30
C ARG A 83 1.85 8.37 -12.19
N GLY A 84 1.49 8.68 -13.44
CA GLY A 84 1.34 7.71 -14.52
C GLY A 84 -0.04 7.11 -14.66
N LEU A 85 -1.04 7.59 -13.91
CA LEU A 85 -2.44 7.18 -14.03
C LEU A 85 -3.29 8.16 -14.86
N GLY A 86 -2.77 9.35 -15.11
CA GLY A 86 -3.38 10.37 -15.96
C GLY A 86 -4.08 11.49 -15.18
N HIS A 87 -4.74 12.38 -15.93
CA HIS A 87 -5.36 13.57 -15.37
C HIS A 87 -6.47 13.22 -14.36
N GLY A 88 -6.53 13.94 -13.24
CA GLY A 88 -7.48 13.73 -12.15
C GLY A 88 -7.02 12.73 -11.08
N ILE A 89 -6.03 11.87 -11.40
CA ILE A 89 -5.46 10.88 -10.47
C ILE A 89 -4.03 11.26 -10.07
N ASP A 90 -3.22 11.65 -11.05
CA ASP A 90 -1.85 12.11 -10.82
C ASP A 90 -1.84 13.35 -9.93
N GLY A 91 -0.98 13.34 -8.91
CA GLY A 91 -0.95 14.40 -7.91
C GLY A 91 -0.50 13.93 -6.54
N PRO A 92 -0.73 14.75 -5.49
CA PRO A 92 -0.33 14.41 -4.14
C PRO A 92 -1.19 13.30 -3.54
N VAL A 93 -0.57 12.51 -2.66
CA VAL A 93 -1.29 11.74 -1.65
C VAL A 93 -1.85 12.73 -0.64
N VAL A 94 -3.17 12.70 -0.44
CA VAL A 94 -3.87 13.62 0.47
C VAL A 94 -3.81 13.09 1.90
N THR A 95 -4.06 11.78 2.04
CA THR A 95 -3.96 11.07 3.31
C THR A 95 -3.74 9.60 3.04
N GLY A 96 -3.24 8.87 4.02
CA GLY A 96 -3.13 7.43 3.94
C GLY A 96 -2.67 6.80 5.23
N PHE A 97 -2.75 5.49 5.26
CA PHE A 97 -2.20 4.70 6.35
C PHE A 97 -1.52 3.46 5.80
N ALA A 98 -0.67 2.86 6.64
CA ALA A 98 -0.16 1.53 6.40
C ALA A 98 -0.16 0.70 7.69
N ASP A 99 -0.41 -0.58 7.54
CA ASP A 99 -0.16 -1.60 8.55
C ASP A 99 1.06 -2.40 8.11
N LEU A 100 2.12 -2.40 8.92
CA LEU A 100 3.37 -3.04 8.60
C LEU A 100 3.56 -4.28 9.48
N LEU A 101 3.64 -5.44 8.83
CA LEU A 101 3.89 -6.72 9.46
C LEU A 101 2.88 -7.18 10.53
N PRO A 102 1.57 -6.82 10.52
CA PRO A 102 0.62 -7.57 11.34
C PRO A 102 0.69 -9.06 10.97
N ARG A 103 0.53 -9.92 11.98
CA ARG A 103 0.41 -11.36 11.76
C ARG A 103 -0.97 -11.66 11.15
N THR A 104 -0.99 -12.37 10.02
CA THR A 104 -2.21 -12.76 9.30
C THR A 104 -2.43 -14.27 9.26
N GLY A 105 -1.42 -15.05 9.65
CA GLY A 105 -1.49 -16.50 9.85
C GLY A 105 -0.30 -17.00 10.67
N PRO A 106 -0.16 -18.33 10.86
CA PRO A 106 0.92 -18.90 11.66
C PRO A 106 2.34 -18.52 11.21
N SER A 107 2.55 -18.34 9.90
CA SER A 107 3.85 -17.99 9.30
C SER A 107 3.72 -16.94 8.18
N GLU A 108 2.63 -16.17 8.22
CA GLU A 108 2.35 -15.12 7.24
C GLU A 108 2.19 -13.78 7.92
N ARG A 109 2.87 -12.78 7.36
CA ARG A 109 2.68 -11.37 7.67
C ARG A 109 2.39 -10.61 6.41
N ARG A 110 1.69 -9.49 6.56
CA ARG A 110 1.39 -8.59 5.44
C ARG A 110 1.87 -7.19 5.71
N MET A 111 2.05 -6.41 4.66
CA MET A 111 2.05 -4.96 4.76
C MET A 111 0.90 -4.44 3.91
N TYR A 112 -0.03 -3.72 4.51
CA TYR A 112 -1.17 -3.16 3.82
C TYR A 112 -1.04 -1.64 3.77
N TYR A 113 -1.31 -1.05 2.61
CA TYR A 113 -1.26 0.38 2.36
C TYR A 113 -2.62 0.80 1.84
N ARG A 114 -3.11 1.96 2.28
CA ARG A 114 -4.23 2.65 1.65
C ARG A 114 -3.92 4.12 1.53
N LEU A 115 -3.94 4.63 0.31
CA LEU A 115 -3.65 6.01 -0.05
C LEU A 115 -4.88 6.61 -0.70
N VAL A 116 -5.25 7.82 -0.28
CA VAL A 116 -6.28 8.62 -0.93
C VAL A 116 -5.58 9.70 -1.76
N CYS A 117 -5.87 9.76 -3.05
CA CYS A 117 -5.23 10.67 -3.99
C CYS A 117 -6.24 11.29 -4.97
N GLY A 118 -5.73 12.21 -5.78
CA GLY A 118 -6.49 12.97 -6.78
C GLY A 118 -6.36 14.47 -6.54
N THR A 119 -6.94 15.26 -7.43
CA THR A 119 -6.93 16.73 -7.34
C THR A 119 -8.29 17.30 -6.99
N ASP A 120 -9.37 16.58 -7.31
CA ASP A 120 -10.76 16.99 -7.07
C ASP A 120 -11.29 16.40 -5.75
N ALA A 121 -12.01 17.21 -4.96
CA ALA A 121 -12.66 16.78 -3.73
C ALA A 121 -13.76 15.72 -3.96
N THR A 122 -14.40 15.73 -5.13
CA THR A 122 -15.60 14.93 -5.42
C THR A 122 -15.31 13.58 -6.09
N ALA A 123 -14.12 13.41 -6.69
CA ALA A 123 -13.75 12.23 -7.46
C ALA A 123 -12.35 11.74 -7.07
N ARG A 124 -12.20 11.28 -5.81
CA ARG A 124 -10.94 10.75 -5.30
C ARG A 124 -10.72 9.31 -5.76
N HIS A 125 -9.45 8.99 -5.89
CA HIS A 125 -9.00 7.63 -6.13
C HIS A 125 -8.37 7.08 -4.85
N VAL A 126 -8.56 5.79 -4.64
CA VAL A 126 -7.99 5.06 -3.52
C VAL A 126 -7.02 4.03 -4.09
N ILE A 127 -5.79 4.08 -3.64
CA ILE A 127 -4.76 3.10 -4.00
C ILE A 127 -4.53 2.21 -2.79
N GLU A 128 -4.85 0.95 -2.94
CA GLU A 128 -4.55 -0.08 -1.95
C GLU A 128 -3.37 -0.92 -2.42
N GLY A 129 -2.49 -1.24 -1.50
CA GLY A 129 -1.29 -2.01 -1.77
C GLY A 129 -1.09 -3.09 -0.71
N VAL A 130 -0.74 -4.30 -1.12
CA VAL A 130 -0.46 -5.42 -0.22
C VAL A 130 0.89 -6.01 -0.56
N LYS A 131 1.75 -6.12 0.45
CA LYS A 131 2.94 -6.98 0.40
C LYS A 131 2.66 -8.20 1.25
N VAL A 132 2.92 -9.37 0.68
CA VAL A 132 2.76 -10.65 1.40
C VAL A 132 4.16 -11.14 1.73
N VAL A 133 4.42 -11.39 3.01
CA VAL A 133 5.70 -11.88 3.53
C VAL A 133 5.47 -13.26 4.12
N ARG A 134 6.07 -14.27 3.49
CA ARG A 134 5.93 -15.70 3.80
C ARG A 134 7.30 -16.33 4.07
N GLY A 135 7.44 -16.91 5.26
CA GLY A 135 8.64 -17.61 5.68
C GLY A 135 9.82 -16.70 6.04
N GLY A 136 10.95 -17.33 6.37
CA GLY A 136 12.11 -16.66 6.97
C GLY A 136 12.89 -15.69 6.07
N TYR A 137 13.90 -15.05 6.67
CA TYR A 137 14.74 -13.96 6.12
C TYR A 137 15.14 -14.05 4.65
N ALA A 138 15.44 -15.24 4.13
CA ALA A 138 15.94 -15.43 2.78
C ALA A 138 14.93 -15.00 1.70
N ARG A 139 13.62 -15.15 1.96
CA ARG A 139 12.53 -14.76 1.03
C ARG A 139 11.92 -13.41 1.34
N ALA A 140 12.04 -12.98 2.60
CA ALA A 140 11.51 -11.70 3.07
C ALA A 140 11.99 -10.50 2.22
N TRP A 141 13.19 -10.54 1.65
CA TRP A 141 13.70 -9.44 0.83
C TRP A 141 12.95 -9.28 -0.51
N SER A 142 12.75 -10.36 -1.26
CA SER A 142 11.96 -10.32 -2.51
C SER A 142 10.48 -10.01 -2.26
N GLU A 143 9.99 -10.39 -1.09
CA GLU A 143 8.58 -10.22 -0.71
C GLU A 143 8.28 -8.81 -0.20
N THR A 144 9.20 -8.20 0.53
CA THR A 144 9.07 -6.80 1.00
C THR A 144 9.26 -5.76 -0.11
N THR A 145 9.73 -6.19 -1.28
CA THR A 145 9.94 -5.34 -2.46
C THR A 145 8.81 -5.42 -3.49
N THR A 146 7.84 -6.32 -3.33
CA THR A 146 6.71 -6.50 -4.25
C THR A 146 5.41 -6.01 -3.63
N LEU A 147 4.70 -5.11 -4.32
CA LEU A 147 3.41 -4.57 -3.88
C LEU A 147 2.31 -4.91 -4.90
N PHE A 148 1.38 -5.78 -4.52
CA PHE A 148 0.16 -6.03 -5.26
C PHE A 148 -0.79 -4.85 -5.04
N THR A 149 -1.23 -4.21 -6.11
CA THR A 149 -1.90 -2.91 -6.05
C THR A 149 -3.24 -2.94 -6.75
N ARG A 150 -4.23 -2.31 -6.12
CA ARG A 150 -5.53 -1.98 -6.70
C ARG A 150 -5.71 -0.46 -6.63
N VAL A 151 -6.18 0.13 -7.73
CA VAL A 151 -6.66 1.50 -7.77
C VAL A 151 -8.18 1.46 -7.95
N SER A 152 -8.90 2.11 -7.06
CA SER A 152 -10.35 2.20 -7.08
C SER A 152 -10.81 3.64 -7.15
N ARG A 153 -11.95 3.87 -7.80
CA ARG A 153 -12.68 5.13 -7.73
C ARG A 153 -13.62 5.08 -6.53
N ALA A 154 -13.61 6.11 -5.72
CA ALA A 154 -14.57 6.31 -4.64
C ALA A 154 -15.62 7.34 -5.07
N ASP A 155 -16.84 7.19 -4.57
CA ASP A 155 -17.84 8.26 -4.65
C ASP A 155 -17.54 9.35 -3.61
N GLU A 156 -18.36 10.40 -3.57
CA GLU A 156 -18.18 11.52 -2.63
C GLU A 156 -18.26 11.07 -1.16
N HIS A 157 -19.18 10.15 -0.84
CA HIS A 157 -19.40 9.68 0.53
C HIS A 157 -18.19 8.89 1.05
N ALA A 158 -17.76 7.87 0.30
CA ALA A 158 -16.60 7.06 0.61
C ALA A 158 -15.32 7.91 0.64
N SER A 159 -15.18 8.86 -0.30
CA SER A 159 -14.06 9.80 -0.32
C SER A 159 -14.01 10.65 0.95
N ALA A 160 -15.14 11.24 1.36
CA ALA A 160 -15.22 12.06 2.56
C ALA A 160 -14.92 11.25 3.83
N ALA A 161 -15.39 10.00 3.92
CA ALA A 161 -15.09 9.10 5.02
C ALA A 161 -13.58 8.80 5.11
N LEU A 162 -12.96 8.41 4.00
CA LEU A 162 -11.54 8.05 3.94
C LEU A 162 -10.61 9.25 4.14
N LEU A 163 -11.00 10.45 3.69
CA LEU A 163 -10.24 11.68 3.96
C LEU A 163 -10.17 11.99 5.46
N ARG A 164 -11.27 11.78 6.19
CA ARG A 164 -11.28 11.95 7.66
C ARG A 164 -10.51 10.86 8.37
N ARG A 165 -10.70 9.60 7.96
CA ARG A 165 -10.14 8.41 8.61
C ARG A 165 -9.78 7.35 7.57
N PRO A 166 -8.56 7.36 7.01
CA PRO A 166 -8.19 6.41 5.97
C PRO A 166 -8.14 4.97 6.48
N ASP A 167 -8.06 4.76 7.80
CA ASP A 167 -8.03 3.46 8.47
C ASP A 167 -9.42 2.81 8.67
N ARG A 168 -10.52 3.54 8.40
CA ARG A 168 -11.90 3.06 8.59
C ARG A 168 -12.45 2.30 7.38
N ALA A 169 -13.56 1.61 7.57
CA ALA A 169 -14.28 0.99 6.47
C ALA A 169 -14.82 2.04 5.49
N ALA A 170 -14.98 1.65 4.23
CA ALA A 170 -15.60 2.44 3.18
C ALA A 170 -16.23 1.51 2.15
N GLU A 171 -17.43 1.81 1.69
CA GLU A 171 -18.22 0.90 0.84
C GLU A 171 -18.31 1.41 -0.60
N GLY A 172 -18.58 0.49 -1.53
CA GLY A 172 -18.96 0.85 -2.89
C GLY A 172 -17.82 1.37 -3.79
N LEU A 173 -16.56 1.09 -3.47
CA LEU A 173 -15.43 1.53 -4.30
C LEU A 173 -15.35 0.69 -5.57
N VAL A 174 -15.18 1.31 -6.73
CA VAL A 174 -15.13 0.59 -8.01
C VAL A 174 -13.67 0.42 -8.45
N PRO A 175 -13.13 -0.82 -8.54
CA PRO A 175 -11.79 -1.06 -9.05
C PRO A 175 -11.67 -0.61 -10.51
N VAL A 176 -10.67 0.24 -10.81
CA VAL A 176 -10.44 0.79 -12.15
C VAL A 176 -9.09 0.36 -12.73
N ARG A 177 -8.11 0.07 -11.88
CA ARG A 177 -6.80 -0.45 -12.29
C ARG A 177 -6.24 -1.43 -11.27
N ALA A 178 -5.40 -2.36 -11.70
CA ALA A 178 -4.63 -3.21 -10.80
C ALA A 178 -3.30 -3.64 -11.41
N GLY A 179 -2.33 -3.99 -10.58
CA GLY A 179 -1.04 -4.47 -11.06
C GLY A 179 -0.02 -4.64 -9.95
N ILE A 180 1.24 -4.84 -10.33
CA ILE A 180 2.31 -5.22 -9.41
C ILE A 180 3.43 -4.19 -9.50
N LEU A 181 3.67 -3.51 -8.38
CA LEU A 181 4.73 -2.52 -8.24
C LEU A 181 5.93 -3.14 -7.54
N ARG A 182 7.11 -2.62 -7.83
CA ARG A 182 8.36 -3.07 -7.21
C ARG A 182 9.17 -1.90 -6.68
N ILE A 183 9.85 -2.14 -5.55
CA ILE A 183 10.94 -1.27 -5.09
C ILE A 183 12.21 -1.66 -5.85
N ARG A 184 12.84 -0.70 -6.51
CA ARG A 184 14.13 -0.92 -7.16
C ARG A 184 15.25 -0.90 -6.10
N PRO A 185 16.37 -1.62 -6.27
CA PRO A 185 17.46 -1.63 -5.29
C PRO A 185 17.96 -0.24 -4.89
N ALA A 186 18.05 0.69 -5.85
CA ALA A 186 18.43 2.08 -5.57
C ALA A 186 17.39 2.84 -4.71
N ASP A 187 16.10 2.55 -4.89
CA ASP A 187 15.03 3.14 -4.07
C ASP A 187 15.05 2.58 -2.65
N LEU A 188 15.41 1.31 -2.49
CA LEU A 188 15.56 0.69 -1.18
C LEU A 188 16.74 1.28 -0.40
N ALA A 189 17.88 1.49 -1.06
CA ALA A 189 19.02 2.20 -0.47
C ALA A 189 18.63 3.62 -0.05
N ARG A 190 17.88 4.35 -0.89
CA ARG A 190 17.32 5.67 -0.54
C ARG A 190 16.36 5.61 0.64
N GLN A 191 15.51 4.59 0.71
CA GLN A 191 14.59 4.38 1.82
C GLN A 191 15.35 4.22 3.14
N VAL A 192 16.34 3.32 3.18
CA VAL A 192 17.19 3.13 4.36
C VAL A 192 17.91 4.43 4.74
N ALA A 193 18.50 5.13 3.77
CA ALA A 193 19.17 6.41 4.00
C ALA A 193 18.25 7.53 4.50
N SER A 194 16.94 7.44 4.20
CA SER A 194 15.93 8.40 4.64
C SER A 194 15.39 8.16 6.05
N MET A 195 15.72 7.01 6.66
CA MET A 195 15.18 6.65 7.98
C MET A 195 15.65 7.63 9.06
N ARG A 196 14.72 8.12 9.88
CA ARG A 196 15.00 9.04 11.00
C ARG A 196 14.15 8.68 12.22
N GLY A 197 14.61 9.06 13.41
CA GLY A 197 13.91 8.84 14.69
C GLY A 197 14.29 7.51 15.35
N GLY A 198 13.30 6.72 15.77
CA GLY A 198 13.48 5.44 16.48
C GLY A 198 13.98 4.27 15.61
N VAL A 199 14.87 4.53 14.66
CA VAL A 199 15.28 3.59 13.60
C VAL A 199 15.83 2.27 14.14
N PRO A 200 16.78 2.24 15.11
CA PRO A 200 17.34 0.98 15.58
C PRO A 200 16.27 0.08 16.21
N ARG A 201 15.37 0.66 17.00
CA ARG A 201 14.25 -0.07 17.63
C ARG A 201 13.31 -0.65 16.59
N PHE A 202 13.00 0.13 15.55
CA PHE A 202 12.19 -0.34 14.42
C PHE A 202 12.87 -1.49 13.67
N LEU A 203 14.14 -1.34 13.27
CA LEU A 203 14.86 -2.37 12.52
C LEU A 203 14.99 -3.67 13.31
N VAL A 204 15.33 -3.60 14.60
CA VAL A 204 15.39 -4.78 15.48
C VAL A 204 14.01 -5.42 15.61
N GLY A 205 12.96 -4.64 15.85
CA GLY A 205 11.61 -5.19 15.98
C GLY A 205 11.04 -5.74 14.67
N PHE A 206 11.43 -5.19 13.52
CA PHE A 206 11.13 -5.70 12.19
C PHE A 206 11.84 -7.04 11.96
N ALA A 207 13.14 -7.08 12.23
CA ALA A 207 13.99 -8.26 12.16
C ALA A 207 13.45 -9.41 13.04
N VAL A 208 13.07 -9.14 14.29
CA VAL A 208 12.51 -10.16 15.19
C VAL A 208 11.21 -10.76 14.63
N ARG A 209 10.36 -9.93 14.02
CA ARG A 209 9.08 -10.37 13.44
C ARG A 209 9.27 -11.25 12.21
N LEU A 210 10.27 -10.95 11.38
CA LEU A 210 10.65 -11.80 10.25
C LEU A 210 11.33 -13.12 10.65
N ARG A 211 11.81 -13.25 11.90
CA ARG A 211 12.47 -14.47 12.40
C ARG A 211 11.50 -15.47 13.03
N ARG A 212 10.39 -14.97 13.58
CA ARG A 212 9.46 -15.76 14.41
C ARG A 212 8.43 -16.56 13.59
N ASP A 213 8.60 -16.57 12.27
CA ASP A 213 7.75 -17.19 11.26
C ASP A 213 8.65 -17.98 10.29
#